data_AF-A0A9E4TLA5-F1
#
_entry.id   AF-A0A9E4TLA5-F1
#
_cell.length_a   1.000
_cell.length_b   1.000
_cell.length_c   1.000
_cell.angle_alpha   90.00
_cell.angle_beta   90.00
_cell.angle_gamma   90.00
#
_symmetry.space_group_name_H-M   'P 1'
#
loop_
_entity.id
_entity.type
_entity.pdbx_description
1 polymer ?
#
loop_
_entity_poly.entity_id
_entity_poly.type
_entity_poly.pdbx_seq_one_letter_code
_entity_poly.pdbx_strand_id
1 'polypeptide(L)'
;MSISPEVTVASRDVSFELSGLPAWEPVSITFFDTEGVPASWITTEDVHVLEPDRTEATSIRMYPTTSGELEWTRYAALDEEGEWMVVMNIGGSEYSAPYTLSDLILRDFEKVSLGTLLTKHEAPGF
;
A
#
# COMPACT_ATOMS: atom_id res chain seq x y z
N MET A 1 16.74 10.10 11.03
CA MET A 1 15.42 9.56 10.68
C MET A 1 15.43 9.31 9.18
N SER A 2 15.07 8.10 8.79
CA SER A 2 14.91 7.69 7.39
C SER A 2 13.56 7.00 7.24
N ILE A 3 12.94 7.19 6.09
CA ILE A 3 11.71 6.50 5.69
C ILE A 3 11.98 5.75 4.39
N SER A 4 11.48 4.53 4.28
CA SER A 4 11.70 3.69 3.10
C SER A 4 10.41 2.94 2.77
N PRO A 5 9.70 3.33 1.69
CA PRO A 5 8.58 2.54 1.19
C PRO A 5 9.08 1.31 0.42
N GLU A 6 8.49 0.15 0.67
CA GLU A 6 8.72 -1.06 -0.14
C GLU A 6 7.68 -1.18 -1.26
N VAL A 7 8.15 -1.48 -2.49
CA VAL A 7 7.37 -1.86 -3.69
C VAL A 7 6.11 -1.00 -3.93
N THR A 8 6.23 0.05 -4.74
CA THR A 8 5.14 0.99 -4.99
C THR A 8 4.41 0.72 -6.31
N VAL A 9 3.48 -0.23 -6.27
CA VAL A 9 2.56 -0.51 -7.41
C VAL A 9 1.15 -0.14 -6.97
N ALA A 10 0.39 0.55 -7.83
CA ALA A 10 -1.02 0.86 -7.60
C ALA A 10 -1.81 -0.42 -7.30
N SER A 11 -2.80 -0.31 -6.41
CA SER A 11 -3.58 -1.45 -5.94
C SER A 11 -2.79 -2.54 -5.19
N ARG A 12 -1.56 -2.25 -4.74
CA ARG A 12 -0.76 -3.14 -3.85
C ARG A 12 -0.37 -2.43 -2.57
N ASP A 13 -0.33 -3.21 -1.50
CA ASP A 13 0.10 -2.75 -0.19
C ASP A 13 1.49 -2.12 -0.25
N VAL A 14 1.63 -0.94 0.37
CA VAL A 14 2.91 -0.24 0.51
C VAL A 14 3.31 -0.29 1.98
N SER A 15 4.41 -0.98 2.26
CA SER A 15 4.99 -1.04 3.60
C SER A 15 5.95 0.11 3.81
N PHE A 16 5.91 0.70 4.99
CA PHE A 16 6.76 1.81 5.39
C PHE A 16 7.49 1.45 6.68
N GLU A 17 8.78 1.77 6.73
CA GLU A 17 9.61 1.67 7.92
C GLU A 17 10.18 3.05 8.27
N LEU A 18 10.16 3.37 9.56
CA LEU A 18 10.82 4.51 10.18
C LEU A 18 11.75 4.04 11.28
N SER A 19 12.93 4.65 11.32
CA SER A 19 13.93 4.38 12.36
C SER A 19 14.58 5.64 12.92
N GLY A 20 15.09 5.52 14.15
CA GLY A 20 15.69 6.62 14.90
C GLY A 20 14.68 7.56 15.54
N LEU A 21 13.48 7.05 15.85
CA LEU A 21 12.45 7.78 16.58
C LEU A 21 12.70 7.71 18.09
N PRO A 22 12.24 8.71 18.87
CA PRO A 22 12.17 8.58 20.32
C PRO A 22 11.21 7.43 20.70
N ALA A 23 11.66 6.55 21.60
CA ALA A 23 10.88 5.40 22.02
C ALA A 23 9.54 5.83 22.65
N TRP A 24 8.46 5.17 22.24
CA TRP A 24 7.09 5.40 22.71
C TRP A 24 6.50 6.80 22.44
N GLU A 25 7.20 7.66 21.71
CA GLU A 25 6.65 8.95 21.33
C GLU A 25 5.64 8.76 20.20
N PRO A 26 4.38 9.19 20.37
CA PRO A 26 3.35 8.94 19.37
C PRO A 26 3.67 9.64 18.06
N VAL A 27 3.44 8.93 16.96
CA VAL A 27 3.54 9.44 15.60
C VAL A 27 2.15 9.44 14.99
N SER A 28 1.65 10.61 14.58
CA SER A 28 0.43 10.68 13.77
C SER A 28 0.81 10.59 12.30
N ILE A 29 0.16 9.70 11.56
CA ILE A 29 0.47 9.43 10.15
C ILE A 29 -0.76 9.77 9.31
N THR A 30 -0.55 10.57 8.26
CA THR A 30 -1.57 11.00 7.30
C THR A 30 -1.02 10.78 5.90
N PHE A 31 -1.85 10.23 5.01
CA PHE A 31 -1.52 10.11 3.59
C PHE A 31 -2.26 11.18 2.80
N PHE A 32 -1.64 11.66 1.74
CA PHE A 32 -2.23 12.57 0.78
C PHE A 32 -2.16 11.94 -0.60
N ASP A 33 -3.28 11.97 -1.30
CA ASP A 33 -3.41 11.48 -2.68
C ASP A 33 -2.73 12.40 -3.69
N THR A 34 -2.89 12.11 -4.98
CA THR A 34 -2.22 12.82 -6.07
C THR A 34 -2.71 14.25 -6.25
N GLU A 35 -3.88 14.58 -5.71
CA GLU A 35 -4.46 15.92 -5.68
C GLU A 35 -4.08 16.69 -4.39
N GLY A 36 -3.37 16.04 -3.47
CA GLY A 36 -2.99 16.62 -2.17
C GLY A 36 -4.16 16.65 -1.18
N VAL A 37 -5.15 15.77 -1.34
CA VAL A 37 -6.27 15.60 -0.41
C VAL A 37 -5.92 14.50 0.59
N PRO A 38 -6.23 14.68 1.90
CA PRO A 38 -6.02 13.63 2.88
C PRO A 38 -6.79 12.36 2.52
N ALA A 39 -6.05 11.27 2.33
CA ALA A 39 -6.62 9.98 1.97
C ALA A 39 -7.00 9.19 3.22
N SER A 40 -8.12 8.49 3.13
CA SER A 40 -8.63 7.65 4.21
C SER A 40 -7.70 6.47 4.50
N TRP A 41 -7.71 6.05 5.76
CA TRP A 41 -7.09 4.81 6.19
C TRP A 41 -7.99 3.63 5.85
N ILE A 42 -7.38 2.61 5.27
CA ILE A 42 -8.03 1.38 4.84
C ILE A 42 -7.41 0.23 5.66
N THR A 43 -8.20 -0.74 6.08
CA THR A 43 -7.71 -1.94 6.77
C THR A 43 -7.25 -3.01 5.78
N THR A 44 -6.66 -4.11 6.30
CA THR A 44 -6.34 -5.32 5.51
C THR A 44 -7.53 -5.95 4.79
N GLU A 45 -8.76 -5.60 5.18
CA GLU A 45 -10.00 -6.15 4.62
C GLU A 45 -10.66 -5.18 3.62
N ASP A 46 -9.92 -4.17 3.15
CA ASP A 46 -10.40 -3.12 2.23
C ASP A 46 -11.57 -2.31 2.81
N VAL A 47 -11.56 -2.07 4.13
CA VAL A 47 -12.59 -1.29 4.83
C VAL A 47 -12.03 0.04 5.32
N HIS A 48 -12.76 1.13 5.09
CA HIS A 48 -12.42 2.46 5.60
C HIS A 48 -12.50 2.49 7.13
N VAL A 49 -11.44 2.97 7.76
CA VAL A 49 -11.42 3.26 9.19
C VAL A 49 -12.28 4.50 9.43
N LEU A 50 -13.15 4.46 10.43
CA LEU A 50 -14.04 5.57 10.77
C LEU A 50 -13.68 6.18 12.12
N GLU A 51 -13.83 7.50 12.21
CA GLU A 51 -13.81 8.27 13.46
C GLU A 51 -15.14 8.08 14.25
N PRO A 52 -15.21 8.48 15.53
CA PRO A 52 -16.43 8.37 16.34
C PRO A 52 -17.66 9.07 15.75
N ASP A 53 -17.45 10.10 14.93
CA ASP A 53 -18.51 10.84 14.23
C ASP A 53 -18.93 10.18 12.90
N ARG A 54 -18.37 9.02 12.57
CA ARG A 54 -18.57 8.23 11.35
C ARG A 54 -18.00 8.85 10.08
N THR A 55 -17.12 9.84 10.19
CA THR A 55 -16.29 10.28 9.07
C THR A 55 -15.12 9.33 8.87
N GLU A 56 -14.57 9.28 7.65
CA GLU A 56 -13.40 8.45 7.38
C GLU A 56 -12.16 9.04 8.04
N ALA A 57 -11.42 8.20 8.76
CA ALA A 57 -10.20 8.58 9.44
C ALA A 57 -9.10 8.79 8.39
N THR A 58 -8.56 10.00 8.33
CA THR A 58 -7.44 10.36 7.44
C THR A 58 -6.11 10.39 8.17
N SER A 59 -6.12 10.26 9.51
CA SER A 59 -4.93 10.21 10.34
C SER A 59 -5.02 9.11 11.39
N ILE A 60 -3.95 8.35 11.59
CA ILE A 60 -3.86 7.34 12.65
C ILE A 60 -2.61 7.60 13.50
N ARG A 61 -2.77 7.42 14.82
CA ARG A 61 -1.66 7.47 15.77
C ARG A 61 -1.06 6.09 15.97
N MET A 62 0.25 6.00 15.83
CA MET A 62 1.04 4.80 16.08
C MET A 62 2.18 5.08 17.06
N TYR A 63 2.76 4.02 17.61
CA TYR A 63 3.78 4.10 18.65
C TYR A 63 5.03 3.33 18.21
N PRO A 64 6.20 3.98 18.19
CA PRO A 64 7.46 3.29 17.93
C PRO A 64 7.75 2.27 19.02
N THR A 65 8.51 1.24 18.65
CA THR A 65 9.07 0.24 19.56
C THR A 65 10.04 0.89 20.56
N THR A 66 10.52 0.10 21.52
CA THR A 66 11.58 0.51 22.45
C THR A 66 12.89 0.87 21.75
N SER A 67 13.15 0.34 20.55
CA SER A 67 14.30 0.65 19.71
C SER A 67 14.12 1.92 18.88
N GLY A 68 12.93 2.55 18.90
CA GLY A 68 12.63 3.71 18.06
C GLY A 68 12.34 3.36 16.62
N GLU A 69 11.81 2.16 16.38
CA GLU A 69 11.39 1.66 15.07
C GLU A 69 9.86 1.71 14.97
N LEU A 70 9.35 2.06 13.81
CA LEU A 70 7.91 2.06 13.53
C LEU A 70 7.67 1.54 12.13
N GLU A 71 6.80 0.54 12.02
CA GLU A 71 6.41 -0.08 10.76
C GLU A 71 4.90 0.01 10.58
N TRP A 72 4.46 0.29 9.36
CA TRP A 72 3.05 0.24 9.00
C TRP A 72 2.87 -0.09 7.53
N THR A 73 1.64 -0.37 7.13
CA THR A 73 1.27 -0.68 5.75
C THR A 73 0.08 0.15 5.34
N ARG A 74 0.17 0.79 4.17
CA ARG A 74 -0.98 1.38 3.47
C ARG A 74 -1.57 0.32 2.55
N TYR A 75 -2.81 -0.05 2.80
CA TYR A 75 -3.59 -0.92 1.92
C TYR A 75 -4.12 -0.06 0.76
N ALA A 76 -3.47 -0.18 -0.39
CA ALA A 76 -3.61 0.74 -1.52
C ALA A 76 -4.57 0.22 -2.60
N ALA A 77 -5.44 -0.75 -2.28
CA ALA A 77 -6.35 -1.38 -3.25
C ALA A 77 -7.22 -0.37 -4.01
N LEU A 78 -7.55 0.75 -3.36
CA LEU A 78 -8.37 1.84 -3.90
C LEU A 78 -7.54 3.07 -4.32
N ASP A 79 -6.22 3.02 -4.20
CA ASP A 79 -5.36 4.15 -4.49
C ASP A 79 -5.08 4.26 -5.99
N GLU A 80 -5.20 5.47 -6.50
CA GLU A 80 -4.85 5.82 -7.87
C GLU A 80 -3.34 5.86 -8.10
N GLU A 81 -2.95 5.61 -9.36
CA GLU A 81 -1.59 5.84 -9.83
C GLU A 81 -1.20 7.32 -9.67
N GLY A 82 0.03 7.58 -9.22
CA GLY A 82 0.61 8.91 -9.21
C GLY A 82 1.56 9.16 -8.04
N GLU A 83 1.88 10.44 -7.83
CA GLU A 83 2.71 10.89 -6.72
C GLU A 83 1.84 11.10 -5.48
N TRP A 84 2.13 10.35 -4.43
CA TRP A 84 1.49 10.43 -3.14
C TRP A 84 2.46 11.01 -2.10
N MET A 85 1.92 11.49 -1.00
CA MET A 85 2.72 11.98 0.12
C MET A 85 2.29 11.31 1.42
N VAL A 86 3.27 10.91 2.24
CA VAL A 86 3.03 10.58 3.63
C VAL A 86 3.56 11.71 4.51
N VAL A 87 2.73 12.17 5.44
CA VAL A 87 3.06 13.19 6.43
C VAL A 87 2.97 12.58 7.82
N MET A 88 3.97 12.87 8.63
CA MET A 88 4.13 12.35 9.98
C MET A 88 4.29 13.52 10.95
N ASN A 89 3.49 13.54 12.01
CA ASN A 89 3.68 14.45 13.13
C ASN A 89 4.35 13.70 14.28
N ILE A 90 5.56 14.13 14.66
CA ILE A 90 6.39 13.54 15.72
C ILE A 90 6.73 14.65 16.70
N GLY A 91 6.23 14.57 17.94
CA GLY A 91 6.52 15.58 18.97
C GLY A 91 6.09 17.00 18.58
N GLY A 92 5.07 17.14 17.72
CA GLY A 92 4.63 18.42 17.18
C GLY A 92 5.42 18.93 15.97
N SER A 93 6.48 18.24 15.55
CA SER A 93 7.22 18.54 14.31
C SER A 93 6.67 17.71 13.15
N GLU A 94 6.56 18.33 11.99
CA GLU A 94 6.05 17.68 10.78
C GLU A 94 7.20 17.21 9.88
N TYR A 95 7.08 15.98 9.38
CA TYR A 95 8.00 15.36 8.44
C TYR A 95 7.19 14.78 7.29
N SER A 96 7.71 14.86 6.07
CA SER A 96 7.04 14.32 4.90
C SER A 96 7.98 13.55 4.00
N ALA A 97 7.43 12.58 3.26
CA ALA A 97 8.13 11.89 2.22
C ALA A 97 7.19 11.59 1.03
N PRO A 98 7.61 11.90 -0.20
CA PRO A 98 6.89 11.49 -1.39
C PRO A 98 7.11 10.00 -1.68
N TYR A 99 6.12 9.36 -2.27
CA TYR A 99 6.23 8.03 -2.86
C TYR A 99 5.33 7.95 -4.10
N THR A 100 5.69 7.15 -5.10
CA THR A 100 4.95 7.08 -6.37
C THR A 100 4.33 5.71 -6.54
N LEU A 101 3.01 5.63 -6.58
CA LEU A 101 2.30 4.43 -6.99
C LEU A 101 2.32 4.37 -8.52
N SER A 102 2.90 3.31 -9.09
CA SER A 102 2.90 3.08 -10.54
C SER A 102 1.83 2.07 -10.91
N ASP A 103 1.15 2.24 -12.05
CA ASP A 103 0.19 1.24 -12.51
C ASP A 103 0.89 -0.12 -12.75
N LEU A 104 0.19 -1.21 -12.43
CA LEU A 104 0.64 -2.54 -12.81
C LEU A 104 0.51 -2.70 -14.33
N ILE A 105 1.57 -2.36 -15.07
CA ILE A 105 1.68 -2.70 -16.49
C ILE A 105 1.89 -4.21 -16.58
N LEU A 106 0.80 -4.95 -16.74
CA LEU A 106 0.84 -6.32 -17.24
C LEU A 106 1.42 -6.27 -18.65
N ARG A 107 2.73 -6.46 -18.78
CA ARG A 107 3.36 -6.63 -20.11
C ARG A 107 2.58 -7.69 -20.86
N ASP A 108 2.16 -7.36 -22.08
CA ASP A 108 1.34 -8.20 -22.95
C ASP A 108 1.63 -9.69 -22.73
N PHE A 109 0.65 -10.42 -22.21
CA PHE A 109 0.77 -11.86 -22.15
C PHE A 109 0.91 -12.38 -23.57
N GLU A 110 2.04 -13.01 -23.89
CA GLU A 110 2.13 -13.81 -25.10
C GLU A 110 1.14 -14.97 -24.94
N LYS A 111 0.00 -14.93 -25.66
CA LYS A 111 -0.90 -16.07 -25.78
C LYS A 111 -0.17 -17.17 -26.55
N VAL A 112 0.57 -18.02 -25.85
CA VAL A 112 1.14 -19.22 -26.44
C VAL A 112 0.03 -20.27 -26.53
N SER A 113 -0.44 -20.54 -27.75
CA SER A 113 -1.31 -21.69 -28.01
C SER A 113 -0.44 -22.94 -28.09
N LEU A 114 -0.38 -23.72 -27.02
CA LEU A 114 0.14 -25.10 -27.08
C LEU A 114 -0.93 -25.98 -27.71
N GLY A 115 -0.92 -26.08 -29.04
CA GLY A 115 -1.74 -27.04 -29.77
C GLY A 115 -1.37 -28.47 -29.37
N THR A 116 -2.31 -29.21 -28.77
CA THR A 116 -2.16 -30.65 -28.55
C THR A 116 -2.60 -31.41 -29.80
N LEU A 117 -1.73 -32.25 -30.37
CA LEU A 117 -2.10 -33.17 -31.43
C LEU A 117 -2.85 -34.36 -30.80
N LEU A 118 -4.17 -34.42 -30.98
CA LEU A 118 -4.97 -35.58 -30.59
C LEU A 118 -5.02 -36.58 -31.75
N THR A 119 -4.33 -37.71 -31.60
CA THR A 119 -4.43 -38.84 -32.52
C THR A 119 -5.56 -39.76 -32.06
N LYS A 120 -6.65 -39.83 -32.85
CA LYS A 120 -7.71 -40.81 -32.64
C LYS A 120 -7.25 -42.16 -33.19
N HIS A 121 -7.17 -43.17 -32.34
CA HIS A 121 -7.10 -44.56 -32.78
C HIS A 121 -8.52 -45.14 -32.75
N GLU A 122 -9.03 -45.55 -33.90
CA GLU A 122 -10.24 -46.37 -33.91
C GLU A 122 -9.86 -47.80 -33.58
N ALA A 123 -10.47 -48.35 -32.52
CA ALA A 123 -10.39 -49.76 -32.22
C ALA A 123 -11.27 -50.53 -33.21
N PRO A 124 -10.75 -51.53 -33.94
CA PRO A 124 -11.59 -52.34 -34.82
C PRO A 124 -12.47 -53.28 -34.00
N GLY A 125 -13.80 -53.13 -34.09
CA GLY A 125 -14.76 -54.18 -33.72
C GLY A 125 -15.91 -53.78 -32.78
N PHE A 126 -16.77 -52.83 -33.19
CA PHE A 126 -18.17 -52.78 -32.75
C PHE A 126 -19.07 -53.22 -33.91
#